data_AF-A0A368YQ24-F1
#
_entry.id   AF-A0A368YQ24-F1
#
_cell.length_a   1.000
_cell.length_b   1.000
_cell.length_c   1.000
_cell.angle_alpha   90.00
_cell.angle_beta   90.00
_cell.angle_gamma   90.00
#
_symmetry.space_group_name_H-M   'P 1'
#
loop_
_entity.id
_entity.type
_entity.pdbx_description
1 polymer ?
#
loop_
_entity_poly.entity_id
_entity_poly.type
_entity_poly.pdbx_seq_one_letter_code
_entity_poly.pdbx_strand_id
1 'polypeptide(L)'
;MNKIVVLKGNKKILTFKVKTPKNSKQGETDIFIDSGKGLYFDKIVAGNYFKEFSQPAYTINSISWHGYFLPINKKKLSSPVIHLKNYTDKVAKLPHLGTINAEEPFPFLVFSLWVPEEMNLKDIGETKKNHSKSIYTEIKTSENKRLDFFVCPKSISANKFLETQSGLVYLFSNVEIFNTGTFEMVDPKNFNFQIIENVSGHDIIIRHSKIASKIFYKLKNFYSLIFHDPNDVYNRLFNRPVVTIDKNDDKNIALLRDETEKELGVEIENRGNIFEQIRNKFKK
;
A
#
# COMPACT_ATOMS: atom_id res chain seq x y z
N MET A 1 11.56 0.70 16.41
CA MET A 1 11.54 -0.67 15.84
C MET A 1 11.29 -0.52 14.35
N ASN A 2 12.20 -0.96 13.47
CA ASN A 2 12.33 -0.30 12.16
C ASN A 2 12.12 -1.21 10.94
N LYS A 3 11.82 -2.50 11.13
CA LYS A 3 11.59 -3.41 10.01
C LYS A 3 10.59 -4.51 10.33
N ILE A 4 9.82 -4.85 9.31
CA ILE A 4 8.90 -5.98 9.29
C ILE A 4 9.55 -7.06 8.42
N VAL A 5 9.49 -8.31 8.87
CA VAL A 5 10.11 -9.44 8.20
C VAL A 5 9.03 -10.48 7.93
N VAL A 6 8.86 -10.84 6.66
CA VAL A 6 7.96 -11.91 6.25
C VAL A 6 8.73 -13.22 6.18
N LEU A 7 8.19 -14.24 6.83
CA LEU A 7 8.74 -15.59 6.87
C LEU A 7 7.80 -16.57 6.15
N LYS A 8 8.38 -17.56 5.47
CA LYS A 8 7.68 -18.77 5.01
C LYS A 8 8.49 -19.98 5.45
N GLY A 9 7.89 -20.84 6.30
CA GLY A 9 8.58 -21.97 6.92
C GLY A 9 9.87 -21.54 7.66
N ASN A 10 9.79 -20.55 8.55
CA ASN A 10 10.92 -19.94 9.26
C ASN A 10 12.05 -19.33 8.41
N LYS A 11 11.91 -19.29 7.08
CA LYS A 11 12.88 -18.68 6.17
C LYS A 11 12.42 -17.29 5.77
N LYS A 12 13.34 -16.34 5.80
CA LYS A 12 13.05 -14.93 5.45
C LYS A 12 12.89 -14.81 3.96
N ILE A 13 11.69 -14.40 3.55
CA ILE A 13 11.39 -14.15 2.14
C ILE A 13 11.37 -12.65 1.83
N LEU A 14 10.98 -11.80 2.79
CA LEU A 14 10.91 -10.35 2.58
C LEU A 14 11.26 -9.58 3.85
N THR A 15 11.88 -8.41 3.69
CA THR A 15 12.05 -7.38 4.71
C THR A 15 11.49 -6.07 4.18
N PHE A 16 10.55 -5.50 4.92
CA PHE A 16 9.97 -4.18 4.66
C PHE A 16 10.46 -3.19 5.71
N LYS A 17 10.88 -2.00 5.28
CA LYS A 17 11.31 -0.92 6.17
C LYS A 17 10.70 0.39 5.73
N VAL A 18 10.36 1.21 6.72
CA VAL A 18 9.89 2.57 6.55
C VAL A 18 10.89 3.50 7.23
N LYS A 19 11.21 4.62 6.58
CA LYS A 19 12.11 5.63 7.14
C LYS A 19 11.64 7.02 6.77
N THR A 20 11.90 7.99 7.64
CA THR A 20 11.81 9.40 7.27
C THR A 20 13.05 9.80 6.45
N PRO A 21 12.88 10.41 5.26
CA PRO A 21 13.99 10.89 4.45
C PRO A 21 14.68 12.07 5.14
N LYS A 22 16.00 12.20 4.95
CA LYS A 22 16.81 13.22 5.63
C LYS A 22 16.33 14.66 5.37
N ASN A 23 15.81 14.92 4.17
CA ASN A 23 15.36 16.23 3.73
C ASN A 23 13.82 16.30 3.65
N SER A 24 13.13 15.53 4.51
CA SER A 24 11.68 15.57 4.60
C SER A 24 11.18 16.97 4.93
N LYS A 25 10.16 17.45 4.23
CA LYS A 25 9.53 18.75 4.46
C LYS A 25 8.08 18.63 4.91
N GLN A 26 7.38 17.63 4.41
CA GLN A 26 5.95 17.39 4.68
C GLN A 26 5.70 16.04 5.38
N GLY A 27 6.74 15.48 6.02
CA GLY A 27 6.64 14.17 6.66
C GLY A 27 6.59 13.02 5.66
N GLU A 28 7.25 13.17 4.52
CA GLU A 28 7.39 12.15 3.49
C GLU A 28 8.06 10.88 4.05
N THR A 29 7.86 9.79 3.33
CA THR A 29 8.29 8.47 3.78
C THR A 29 9.06 7.73 2.69
N ASP A 30 10.26 7.28 3.03
CA ASP A 30 11.05 6.35 2.23
C ASP A 30 10.69 4.91 2.60
N ILE A 31 10.57 4.07 1.57
CA ILE A 31 10.23 2.66 1.71
C ILE A 31 11.31 1.79 1.10
N PHE A 32 11.69 0.74 1.83
CA PHE A 32 12.67 -0.25 1.38
C PHE A 32 12.06 -1.65 1.49
N ILE A 33 12.17 -2.40 0.40
CA ILE A 33 11.70 -3.78 0.30
C ILE A 33 12.87 -4.62 -0.20
N ASP A 34 13.32 -5.56 0.61
CA ASP A 34 14.39 -6.49 0.27
C ASP A 34 13.83 -7.91 0.32
N SER A 35 14.10 -8.76 -0.66
CA SER A 35 13.83 -10.20 -0.54
C SER A 35 14.82 -10.87 0.43
N GLY A 36 14.60 -12.17 0.69
CA GLY A 36 15.58 -13.02 1.36
C GLY A 36 16.93 -13.01 0.66
N LYS A 37 18.03 -13.18 1.42
CA LYS A 37 19.37 -13.29 0.82
C LYS A 37 19.42 -14.50 -0.11
N GLY A 38 19.83 -14.30 -1.36
CA GLY A 38 19.85 -15.36 -2.39
C GLY A 38 18.50 -15.62 -3.05
N LEU A 39 17.46 -14.87 -2.68
CA LEU A 39 16.14 -14.95 -3.29
C LEU A 39 15.91 -13.72 -4.19
N TYR A 40 15.21 -13.90 -5.30
CA TYR A 40 14.83 -12.82 -6.21
C TYR A 40 13.32 -12.87 -6.45
N PHE A 41 12.73 -11.72 -6.76
CA PHE A 41 11.34 -11.68 -7.20
C PHE A 41 11.25 -12.28 -8.60
N ASP A 42 10.33 -13.22 -8.80
CA ASP A 42 10.09 -13.81 -10.11
C ASP A 42 9.45 -12.78 -11.04
N LYS A 43 8.55 -11.97 -10.49
CA LYS A 43 7.84 -10.88 -11.18
C LYS A 43 7.70 -9.66 -10.30
N ILE A 44 7.89 -8.49 -10.90
CA ILE A 44 7.53 -7.20 -10.31
C ILE A 44 6.60 -6.49 -11.26
N VAL A 45 5.45 -6.08 -10.75
CA VAL A 45 4.44 -5.34 -11.50
C VAL A 45 4.30 -3.95 -10.88
N ALA A 46 4.33 -2.89 -11.70
CA ALA A 46 4.21 -1.52 -11.22
C ALA A 46 3.27 -0.68 -12.09
N GLY A 47 2.72 0.38 -11.47
CA GLY A 47 1.95 1.44 -12.12
C GLY A 47 0.65 0.93 -12.73
N ASN A 48 -0.31 0.50 -11.92
CA ASN A 48 -1.60 -0.02 -12.39
C ASN A 48 -1.47 -1.14 -13.46
N TYR A 49 -0.51 -2.04 -13.29
CA TYR A 49 -0.29 -3.22 -14.15
C TYR A 49 0.33 -2.98 -15.55
N PHE A 50 0.86 -1.79 -15.84
CA PHE A 50 1.39 -1.50 -17.18
C PHE A 50 2.86 -1.92 -17.39
N LYS A 51 3.63 -2.14 -16.32
CA LYS A 51 5.03 -2.52 -16.46
C LYS A 51 5.37 -3.75 -15.62
N GLU A 52 5.76 -4.81 -16.31
CA GLU A 52 6.20 -6.08 -15.72
C GLU A 52 7.72 -6.23 -15.90
N PHE A 53 8.40 -6.63 -14.83
CA PHE A 53 9.80 -7.06 -14.83
C PHE A 53 9.84 -8.50 -14.37
N SER A 54 10.30 -9.39 -15.25
CA SER A 54 10.27 -10.84 -15.00
C SER A 54 11.66 -11.44 -15.13
N GLN A 55 11.94 -12.44 -14.31
CA GLN A 55 13.13 -13.27 -14.49
C GLN A 55 13.04 -14.13 -15.77
N PRO A 56 14.19 -14.51 -16.36
CA PRO A 56 15.56 -14.18 -15.94
C PRO A 56 16.06 -12.82 -16.45
N ALA A 57 15.28 -12.11 -17.29
CA ALA A 57 15.70 -10.86 -17.92
C ALA A 57 16.03 -9.76 -16.89
N TYR A 58 15.33 -9.76 -15.75
CA TYR A 58 15.56 -8.83 -14.65
C TYR A 58 15.77 -9.59 -13.35
N THR A 59 16.96 -9.48 -12.78
CA THR A 59 17.29 -10.01 -11.45
C THR A 59 17.09 -8.93 -10.41
N ILE A 60 15.96 -8.95 -9.70
CA ILE A 60 15.60 -7.92 -8.74
C ILE A 60 15.32 -8.56 -7.38
N ASN A 61 15.96 -8.04 -6.34
CA ASN A 61 15.82 -8.50 -4.96
C ASN A 61 15.80 -7.34 -3.95
N SER A 62 16.06 -6.11 -4.39
CA SER A 62 15.99 -4.93 -3.53
C SER A 62 15.29 -3.79 -4.25
N ILE A 63 14.44 -3.09 -3.52
CA ILE A 63 13.60 -2.01 -4.03
C ILE A 63 13.65 -0.88 -3.04
N SER A 64 13.86 0.33 -3.54
CA SER A 64 13.76 1.52 -2.72
C SER A 64 12.87 2.55 -3.39
N TRP A 65 11.87 2.99 -2.65
CA TRP A 65 10.97 4.08 -2.99
C TRP A 65 11.42 5.29 -2.20
N HIS A 66 11.75 6.37 -2.93
CA HIS A 66 12.09 7.65 -2.31
C HIS A 66 11.12 8.73 -2.73
N GLY A 67 10.57 9.45 -1.76
CA GLY A 67 9.87 10.71 -2.02
C GLY A 67 10.88 11.82 -2.29
N TYR A 68 10.79 12.50 -3.43
CA TYR A 68 11.55 13.72 -3.69
C TYR A 68 10.69 14.78 -4.38
N PHE A 69 11.11 16.03 -4.25
CA PHE A 69 10.50 17.16 -4.93
C PHE A 69 11.21 17.41 -6.26
N LEU A 70 10.45 17.45 -7.34
CA LEU A 70 10.92 17.93 -8.63
C LEU A 70 10.48 19.39 -8.77
N PRO A 71 11.41 20.36 -8.85
CA PRO A 71 11.04 21.72 -9.18
C PRO A 71 10.60 21.77 -10.64
N ILE A 72 9.30 22.00 -10.86
CA ILE A 72 8.72 22.18 -12.20
C ILE A 72 7.99 23.53 -12.19
N ASN A 73 8.46 24.48 -12.98
CA ASN A 73 7.84 25.80 -13.20
C ASN A 73 7.46 26.54 -11.90
N LYS A 74 8.46 26.98 -11.13
CA LYS A 74 8.35 27.67 -9.83
C LYS A 74 7.56 26.92 -8.74
N LYS A 75 6.90 25.80 -9.05
CA LYS A 75 6.21 24.89 -8.12
C LYS A 75 7.12 23.70 -7.81
N LYS A 76 7.01 23.16 -6.60
CA LYS A 76 7.66 21.91 -6.19
C LYS A 76 6.60 20.82 -6.27
N LEU A 77 6.73 19.90 -7.22
CA LEU A 77 5.85 18.74 -7.31
C LEU A 77 6.47 17.57 -6.55
N SER A 78 5.70 16.93 -5.69
CA SER A 78 6.10 15.68 -5.06
C SER A 78 5.95 14.55 -6.09
N SER A 79 7.03 13.84 -6.37
CA SER A 79 6.97 12.67 -7.26
C SER A 79 8.02 11.69 -6.81
N PRO A 80 7.63 10.54 -6.23
CA PRO A 80 8.62 9.58 -5.85
C PRO A 80 9.25 8.89 -7.05
N VAL A 81 10.36 8.22 -6.77
CA VAL A 81 10.95 7.25 -7.67
C VAL A 81 11.10 5.94 -6.95
N ILE A 82 10.69 4.87 -7.64
CA ILE A 82 10.99 3.51 -7.24
C ILE A 82 12.22 3.04 -8.03
N HIS A 83 13.26 2.66 -7.30
CA HIS A 83 14.45 2.02 -7.86
C HIS A 83 14.34 0.51 -7.67
N LEU A 84 14.42 -0.22 -8.77
CA LEU A 84 14.53 -1.68 -8.78
C LEU A 84 16.01 -2.05 -8.88
N LYS A 85 16.48 -2.97 -8.03
CA LYS A 85 17.90 -3.27 -7.89
C LYS A 85 18.19 -4.76 -7.79
N ASN A 86 19.35 -5.13 -8.31
CA ASN A 86 20.06 -6.35 -7.95
C ASN A 86 21.04 -5.99 -6.82
N TYR A 87 20.65 -6.23 -5.59
CA TYR A 87 21.27 -5.77 -4.36
C TYR A 87 21.43 -4.24 -4.38
N THR A 88 22.62 -3.76 -4.72
CA THR A 88 22.96 -2.34 -4.82
C THR A 88 22.81 -1.79 -6.24
N ASP A 89 22.86 -2.65 -7.24
CA ASP A 89 22.98 -2.26 -8.64
C ASP A 89 21.61 -1.90 -9.20
N LYS A 90 21.46 -0.68 -9.70
CA LYS A 90 20.20 -0.19 -10.24
C LYS A 90 19.90 -0.89 -11.57
N VAL A 91 18.85 -1.70 -11.59
CA VAL A 91 18.35 -2.40 -12.77
C VAL A 91 17.37 -1.53 -13.54
N ALA A 92 16.47 -0.86 -12.82
CA ALA A 92 15.49 0.03 -13.42
C ALA A 92 15.10 1.18 -12.48
N LYS A 93 14.60 2.26 -13.09
CA LYS A 93 14.00 3.40 -12.41
C LYS A 93 12.56 3.54 -12.90
N LEU A 94 11.64 3.64 -11.96
CA LEU A 94 10.23 3.89 -12.22
C LEU A 94 9.88 5.26 -11.65
N PRO A 95 9.57 6.26 -12.50
CA PRO A 95 8.84 7.41 -12.00
C PRO A 95 7.48 6.91 -11.52
N HIS A 96 7.07 7.38 -10.35
CA HIS A 96 5.84 6.97 -9.72
C HIS A 96 5.10 8.24 -9.30
N LEU A 97 3.78 8.30 -9.45
CA LEU A 97 2.99 9.45 -9.01
C LEU A 97 2.66 9.30 -7.52
N GLY A 98 2.74 10.39 -6.75
CA GLY A 98 2.23 10.47 -5.38
C GLY A 98 3.17 10.06 -4.25
N THR A 99 3.10 10.74 -3.11
CA THR A 99 4.01 10.56 -1.97
C THR A 99 3.24 10.41 -0.68
N ILE A 100 3.50 9.34 0.07
CA ILE A 100 3.00 9.21 1.44
C ILE A 100 3.56 10.36 2.27
N ASN A 101 2.68 11.17 2.86
CA ASN A 101 3.06 12.32 3.68
C ASN A 101 2.13 12.46 4.89
N ALA A 102 2.43 13.38 5.80
CA ALA A 102 1.72 13.49 7.08
C ALA A 102 0.30 14.09 6.97
N GLU A 103 -0.01 14.76 5.86
CA GLU A 103 -1.28 15.45 5.63
C GLU A 103 -2.30 14.57 4.89
N GLU A 104 -1.89 13.40 4.39
CA GLU A 104 -2.83 12.46 3.76
C GLU A 104 -3.81 11.91 4.81
N PRO A 105 -5.11 11.82 4.50
CA PRO A 105 -6.13 11.41 5.46
C PRO A 105 -6.36 9.88 5.48
N PHE A 106 -5.50 9.06 4.84
CA PHE A 106 -5.78 7.63 4.68
C PHE A 106 -4.51 6.76 4.62
N PRO A 107 -4.57 5.49 5.07
CA PRO A 107 -3.51 4.51 4.88
C PRO A 107 -3.35 4.13 3.42
N PHE A 108 -2.14 4.28 2.91
CA PHE A 108 -1.83 4.01 1.52
C PHE A 108 -1.35 2.57 1.33
N LEU A 109 -1.95 1.86 0.37
CA LEU A 109 -1.48 0.56 -0.08
C LEU A 109 -0.18 0.70 -0.88
N VAL A 110 0.96 0.37 -0.28
CA VAL A 110 2.26 0.53 -0.95
C VAL A 110 2.49 -0.57 -1.97
N PHE A 111 2.33 -1.81 -1.53
CA PHE A 111 2.54 -2.98 -2.37
C PHE A 111 1.72 -4.17 -1.87
N SER A 112 1.45 -5.08 -2.79
CA SER A 112 1.00 -6.43 -2.50
C SER A 112 2.15 -7.41 -2.76
N LEU A 113 2.41 -8.30 -1.82
CA LEU A 113 3.30 -9.45 -1.97
C LEU A 113 2.45 -10.68 -2.31
N TRP A 114 2.73 -11.31 -3.45
CA TRP A 114 2.22 -12.63 -3.76
C TRP A 114 3.28 -13.69 -3.41
N VAL A 115 2.88 -14.64 -2.56
CA VAL A 115 3.71 -15.77 -2.14
C VAL A 115 3.05 -17.05 -2.63
N PRO A 116 3.64 -17.73 -3.64
CA PRO A 116 3.09 -18.98 -4.12
C PRO A 116 3.20 -20.05 -3.02
N GLU A 117 2.31 -21.03 -3.09
CA GLU A 117 2.36 -22.23 -2.25
C GLU A 117 3.72 -22.93 -2.39
N GLU A 118 4.10 -23.21 -3.64
CA GLU A 118 5.40 -23.76 -3.99
C GLU A 118 6.41 -22.64 -4.23
N MET A 119 7.48 -22.64 -3.43
CA MET A 119 8.56 -21.66 -3.55
C MET A 119 9.88 -22.35 -3.25
N ASN A 120 10.88 -22.22 -4.14
CA ASN A 120 12.19 -22.81 -3.89
C ASN A 120 12.93 -22.00 -2.81
N LEU A 121 12.99 -22.57 -1.61
CA LEU A 121 13.66 -21.97 -0.45
C LEU A 121 14.86 -22.80 0.01
N LYS A 122 15.34 -23.77 -0.79
CA LYS A 122 16.39 -24.73 -0.36
C LYS A 122 17.65 -24.02 0.12
N ASP A 123 18.10 -22.99 -0.61
CA ASP A 123 19.33 -22.25 -0.32
C ASP A 123 19.14 -21.09 0.68
N ILE A 124 17.90 -20.88 1.14
CA ILE A 124 17.58 -19.85 2.11
C ILE A 124 17.69 -20.42 3.52
N GLY A 125 18.62 -19.87 4.30
CA GLY A 125 18.84 -20.28 5.70
C GLY A 125 17.67 -19.91 6.62
N GLU A 126 17.52 -20.66 7.71
CA GLU A 126 16.54 -20.35 8.75
C GLU A 126 16.82 -19.01 9.43
N THR A 127 15.75 -18.32 9.82
CA THR A 127 15.86 -17.00 10.45
C THR A 127 15.78 -17.11 11.96
N LYS A 128 16.88 -16.74 12.64
CA LYS A 128 16.86 -16.48 14.09
C LYS A 128 16.08 -15.19 14.35
N LYS A 129 14.90 -15.32 14.95
CA LYS A 129 14.01 -14.19 15.26
C LYS A 129 14.65 -13.30 16.34
N ASN A 130 14.70 -11.99 16.10
CA ASN A 130 15.15 -10.99 17.05
C ASN A 130 14.09 -9.88 17.16
N HIS A 131 13.21 -10.04 18.14
CA HIS A 131 12.05 -9.18 18.37
C HIS A 131 12.41 -7.78 18.88
N SER A 132 13.65 -7.55 19.36
CA SER A 132 14.09 -6.17 19.68
C SER A 132 14.29 -5.31 18.43
N LYS A 133 14.54 -5.92 17.27
CA LYS A 133 14.89 -5.22 16.02
C LYS A 133 13.84 -5.35 14.92
N SER A 134 12.97 -6.37 14.96
CA SER A 134 12.07 -6.69 13.86
C SER A 134 10.73 -7.24 14.33
N ILE A 135 9.65 -6.89 13.62
CA ILE A 135 8.38 -7.61 13.69
C ILE A 135 8.45 -8.75 12.68
N TYR A 136 7.86 -9.90 13.01
CA TYR A 136 7.79 -11.05 12.12
C TYR A 136 6.34 -11.36 11.77
N THR A 137 6.08 -11.57 10.49
CA THR A 137 4.81 -12.04 9.94
C THR A 137 5.08 -13.38 9.25
N GLU A 138 4.36 -14.43 9.62
CA GLU A 138 4.64 -15.79 9.14
C GLU A 138 3.52 -16.31 8.23
N ILE A 139 3.93 -16.90 7.11
CA ILE A 139 3.05 -17.53 6.13
C ILE A 139 3.24 -19.04 6.22
N LYS A 140 2.12 -19.79 6.22
CA LYS A 140 2.15 -21.25 6.20
C LYS A 140 2.73 -21.73 4.87
N THR A 141 3.47 -22.84 4.91
CA THR A 141 4.17 -23.35 3.72
C THR A 141 3.22 -23.85 2.63
N SER A 142 2.08 -24.44 3.00
CA SER A 142 1.11 -25.10 2.11
C SER A 142 -0.03 -24.18 1.65
N GLU A 143 0.21 -22.87 1.50
CA GLU A 143 -0.82 -21.97 0.97
C GLU A 143 -0.24 -20.93 0.02
N ASN A 144 -1.01 -20.61 -1.02
CA ASN A 144 -0.86 -19.37 -1.76
C ASN A 144 -1.34 -18.22 -0.86
N LYS A 145 -0.55 -17.16 -0.78
CA LYS A 145 -0.87 -16.02 0.07
C LYS A 145 -0.62 -14.70 -0.62
N ARG A 146 -1.55 -13.77 -0.48
CA ARG A 146 -1.30 -12.36 -0.76
C ARG A 146 -1.25 -11.57 0.54
N LEU A 147 -0.22 -10.76 0.71
CA LEU A 147 -0.10 -9.79 1.78
C LEU A 147 -0.16 -8.39 1.18
N ASP A 148 -1.12 -7.58 1.59
CA ASP A 148 -1.24 -6.18 1.18
C ASP A 148 -0.68 -5.29 2.29
N PHE A 149 0.31 -4.45 1.98
CA PHE A 149 0.99 -3.59 2.95
C PHE A 149 0.51 -2.16 2.83
N PHE A 150 -0.22 -1.69 3.85
CA PHE A 150 -0.66 -0.31 3.94
C PHE A 150 0.17 0.45 4.97
N VAL A 151 0.56 1.68 4.64
CA VAL A 151 1.28 2.59 5.53
C VAL A 151 0.34 3.72 5.91
N CYS A 152 0.07 3.88 7.21
CA CYS A 152 -0.69 5.00 7.72
C CYS A 152 0.17 6.28 7.72
N PRO A 153 -0.41 7.45 7.40
CA PRO A 153 0.15 8.75 7.73
C PRO A 153 0.45 8.85 9.24
N LYS A 154 1.49 9.60 9.63
CA LYS A 154 1.93 9.66 11.05
C LYS A 154 0.86 10.20 12.01
N SER A 155 -0.06 10.99 11.49
CA SER A 155 -1.16 11.63 12.22
C SER A 155 -2.36 10.70 12.44
N ILE A 156 -2.39 9.52 11.81
CA ILE A 156 -3.55 8.62 11.79
C ILE A 156 -3.14 7.24 12.29
N SER A 157 -3.77 6.79 13.38
CA SER A 157 -3.59 5.41 13.83
C SER A 157 -4.37 4.43 12.95
N ALA A 158 -3.82 3.23 12.79
CA ALA A 158 -4.47 2.17 12.02
C ALA A 158 -5.85 1.80 12.59
N ASN A 159 -5.96 1.67 13.92
CA ASN A 159 -7.22 1.35 14.58
C ASN A 159 -8.29 2.42 14.32
N LYS A 160 -7.93 3.70 14.52
CA LYS A 160 -8.85 4.82 14.26
C LYS A 160 -9.32 4.84 12.81
N PHE A 161 -8.43 4.60 11.85
CA PHE A 161 -8.83 4.53 10.44
C PHE A 161 -9.76 3.36 10.14
N LEU A 162 -9.50 2.17 10.68
CA LEU A 162 -10.32 0.98 10.40
C LEU A 162 -11.76 1.09 10.95
N GLU A 163 -11.98 1.97 11.92
CA GLU A 163 -13.31 2.31 12.46
C GLU A 163 -14.11 3.27 11.57
N THR A 164 -13.47 3.91 10.58
CA THR A 164 -14.13 4.83 9.63
C THR A 164 -14.93 4.08 8.58
N GLN A 165 -15.83 4.79 7.88
CA GLN A 165 -16.50 4.25 6.69
C GLN A 165 -15.52 3.81 5.60
N SER A 166 -14.38 4.50 5.45
CA SER A 166 -13.32 4.08 4.53
C SER A 166 -12.58 2.84 5.01
N GLY A 167 -12.45 2.68 6.32
CA GLY A 167 -12.00 1.44 6.95
C GLY A 167 -12.83 0.25 6.49
N LEU A 168 -14.16 0.39 6.47
CA LEU A 168 -15.06 -0.65 5.95
C LEU A 168 -14.75 -0.98 4.49
N VAL A 169 -14.54 0.02 3.63
CA VAL A 169 -14.15 -0.24 2.23
C VAL A 169 -12.91 -1.12 2.17
N TYR A 170 -11.90 -0.89 3.02
CA TYR A 170 -10.67 -1.69 3.06
C TYR A 170 -10.91 -3.12 3.58
N LEU A 171 -11.89 -3.31 4.47
CA LEU A 171 -12.31 -4.62 4.99
C LEU A 171 -13.08 -5.45 3.95
N PHE A 172 -13.93 -4.82 3.15
CA PHE A 172 -14.87 -5.51 2.26
C PHE A 172 -14.42 -5.56 0.79
N SER A 173 -13.37 -4.84 0.39
CA SER A 173 -12.96 -4.78 -1.01
C SER A 173 -11.72 -5.61 -1.31
N ASN A 174 -11.72 -6.27 -2.48
CA ASN A 174 -10.48 -6.79 -3.03
C ASN A 174 -9.55 -5.65 -3.43
N VAL A 175 -8.24 -5.91 -3.50
CA VAL A 175 -7.26 -4.88 -3.80
C VAL A 175 -7.39 -4.29 -5.22
N GLU A 176 -8.17 -4.92 -6.10
CA GLU A 176 -8.44 -4.44 -7.45
C GLU A 176 -9.09 -3.06 -7.44
N ILE A 177 -9.91 -2.75 -6.42
CA ILE A 177 -10.53 -1.44 -6.23
C ILE A 177 -9.50 -0.29 -6.25
N PHE A 178 -8.29 -0.55 -5.73
CA PHE A 178 -7.20 0.42 -5.65
C PHE A 178 -6.56 0.69 -7.01
N ASN A 179 -6.75 -0.21 -7.98
CA ASN A 179 -6.08 -0.14 -9.29
C ASN A 179 -7.05 0.13 -10.44
N THR A 180 -8.27 -0.40 -10.39
CA THR A 180 -9.28 -0.28 -11.45
C THR A 180 -10.43 0.63 -11.04
N GLY A 181 -10.63 0.89 -9.74
CA GLY A 181 -11.84 1.51 -9.24
C GLY A 181 -13.08 0.60 -9.34
N THR A 182 -12.94 -0.66 -9.74
CA THR A 182 -14.06 -1.60 -9.73
C THR A 182 -14.27 -2.08 -8.30
N PHE A 183 -15.48 -1.86 -7.77
CA PHE A 183 -15.86 -2.33 -6.45
C PHE A 183 -16.41 -3.75 -6.56
N GLU A 184 -15.68 -4.72 -6.03
CA GLU A 184 -16.17 -6.08 -5.81
C GLU A 184 -16.12 -6.34 -4.30
N MET A 185 -17.30 -6.56 -3.72
CA MET A 185 -17.40 -6.95 -2.32
C MET A 185 -16.89 -8.38 -2.14
N VAL A 186 -16.11 -8.56 -1.09
CA VAL A 186 -15.55 -9.83 -0.67
C VAL A 186 -15.94 -10.05 0.78
N ASP A 187 -16.29 -11.29 1.14
CA ASP A 187 -16.56 -11.66 2.53
C ASP A 187 -15.30 -11.39 3.39
N PRO A 188 -15.39 -10.56 4.45
CA PRO A 188 -14.28 -10.23 5.34
C PRO A 188 -13.57 -11.44 5.94
N LYS A 189 -14.22 -12.61 6.05
CA LYS A 189 -13.59 -13.86 6.54
C LYS A 189 -12.40 -14.31 5.68
N ASN A 190 -12.32 -13.79 4.45
CA ASN A 190 -11.21 -14.02 3.53
C ASN A 190 -9.99 -13.14 3.80
N PHE A 191 -10.13 -12.15 4.68
CA PHE A 191 -9.06 -11.27 5.10
C PHE A 191 -8.73 -11.48 6.58
N ASN A 192 -7.45 -11.34 6.92
CA ASN A 192 -7.01 -11.16 8.29
C ASN A 192 -6.09 -9.94 8.33
N PHE A 193 -6.28 -9.07 9.32
CA PHE A 193 -5.52 -7.83 9.44
C PHE A 193 -4.55 -7.95 10.60
N GLN A 194 -3.29 -7.68 10.33
CA GLN A 194 -2.27 -7.49 11.34
C GLN A 194 -1.90 -6.01 11.38
N ILE A 195 -2.08 -5.40 12.54
CA ILE A 195 -1.68 -4.01 12.78
C ILE A 195 -0.33 -4.02 13.49
N ILE A 196 0.58 -3.18 13.01
CA ILE A 196 1.90 -3.01 13.58
C ILE A 196 2.10 -1.53 13.85
N GLU A 197 2.13 -1.18 15.13
CA GLU A 197 2.16 0.20 15.56
C GLU A 197 3.59 0.79 15.53
N ASN A 198 3.66 2.09 15.26
CA ASN A 198 4.86 2.92 15.45
C ASN A 198 6.15 2.40 14.75
N VAL A 199 6.03 1.98 13.50
CA VAL A 199 7.16 1.71 12.61
C VAL A 199 7.69 3.03 12.06
N SER A 200 8.66 3.62 12.77
CA SER A 200 9.21 4.95 12.45
C SER A 200 8.14 6.05 12.46
N GLY A 201 7.22 5.99 13.42
CA GLY A 201 6.10 6.94 13.58
C GLY A 201 4.89 6.66 12.70
N HIS A 202 4.89 5.56 11.93
CA HIS A 202 3.75 5.13 11.12
C HIS A 202 3.16 3.83 11.66
N ASP A 203 1.84 3.72 11.69
CA ASP A 203 1.21 2.42 11.81
C ASP A 203 1.19 1.71 10.46
N ILE A 204 1.40 0.39 10.47
CA ILE A 204 1.37 -0.45 9.28
C ILE A 204 0.21 -1.43 9.42
N ILE A 205 -0.62 -1.51 8.38
CA ILE A 205 -1.67 -2.53 8.29
C ILE A 205 -1.21 -3.56 7.26
N ILE A 206 -1.15 -4.83 7.66
CA ILE A 206 -0.90 -5.95 6.75
C ILE A 206 -2.19 -6.74 6.61
N ARG A 207 -2.76 -6.73 5.41
CA ARG A 207 -3.95 -7.54 5.10
C ARG A 207 -3.52 -8.85 4.44
N HIS A 208 -3.79 -9.94 5.12
CA HIS A 208 -3.61 -11.30 4.62
C HIS A 208 -4.86 -11.72 3.85
N SER A 209 -4.74 -11.89 2.53
CA SER A 209 -5.84 -12.40 1.69
C SER A 209 -5.72 -13.90 1.46
N LYS A 210 -6.85 -14.60 1.64
CA LYS A 210 -7.04 -16.02 1.27
C LYS A 210 -7.53 -16.20 -0.17
N ILE A 211 -7.97 -15.12 -0.83
CA ILE A 211 -8.51 -15.16 -2.19
C ILE A 211 -7.47 -14.63 -3.17
N ALA A 212 -7.29 -15.36 -4.28
CA ALA A 212 -6.60 -14.87 -5.47
C ALA A 212 -7.52 -13.89 -6.21
N SER A 213 -7.11 -12.63 -6.38
CA SER A 213 -7.84 -11.71 -7.26
C SER A 213 -7.72 -12.19 -8.72
N LYS A 214 -8.70 -11.86 -9.56
CA LYS A 214 -8.70 -12.23 -10.98
C LYS A 214 -7.47 -11.66 -11.68
N ILE A 215 -7.11 -10.42 -11.36
CA ILE A 215 -5.92 -9.76 -11.91
C ILE A 215 -4.63 -10.48 -11.48
N PHE A 216 -4.55 -10.98 -10.25
CA PHE A 216 -3.36 -11.69 -9.77
C PHE A 216 -3.35 -13.18 -10.07
N TYR A 217 -4.39 -13.74 -10.69
CA TYR A 217 -4.38 -15.15 -11.06
C TYR A 217 -3.17 -15.50 -11.94
N LYS A 218 -2.73 -14.57 -12.79
CA LYS A 218 -1.51 -14.71 -13.61
C LYS A 218 -0.21 -14.73 -12.81
N LEU A 219 -0.24 -14.26 -11.56
CA LEU A 219 0.90 -14.24 -10.64
C LEU A 219 0.88 -15.42 -9.66
N LYS A 220 -0.16 -16.29 -9.70
CA LYS A 220 -0.42 -17.27 -8.65
C LYS A 220 0.76 -18.23 -8.36
N ASN A 221 1.57 -18.52 -9.37
CA ASN A 221 2.71 -19.43 -9.29
C ASN A 221 4.06 -18.71 -9.14
N PHE A 222 4.06 -17.38 -8.97
CA PHE A 222 5.28 -16.56 -9.01
C PHE A 222 5.43 -15.79 -7.71
N TYR A 223 6.62 -15.83 -7.11
CA TYR A 223 6.96 -14.94 -6.00
C TYR A 223 7.06 -13.50 -6.51
N SER A 224 6.02 -12.70 -6.24
CA SER A 224 5.78 -11.45 -6.96
C SER A 224 5.53 -10.26 -6.05
N LEU A 225 5.94 -9.08 -6.50
CA LEU A 225 5.55 -7.80 -5.92
C LEU A 225 4.69 -7.00 -6.88
N ILE A 226 3.64 -6.37 -6.36
CA ILE A 226 2.82 -5.42 -7.10
C ILE A 226 2.89 -4.07 -6.38
N PHE A 227 3.30 -3.02 -7.09
CA PHE A 227 3.25 -1.64 -6.58
C PHE A 227 1.98 -0.93 -7.03
N HIS A 228 1.37 -0.20 -6.10
CA HIS A 228 0.14 0.54 -6.33
C HIS A 228 0.40 2.05 -6.35
N ASP A 229 -0.52 2.82 -6.95
CA ASP A 229 -0.40 4.26 -7.06
C ASP A 229 -1.14 5.04 -5.95
N PRO A 230 -0.45 5.81 -5.09
CA PRO A 230 -1.07 6.54 -4.00
C PRO A 230 -2.03 7.63 -4.44
N ASN A 231 -1.70 8.36 -5.51
CA ASN A 231 -2.51 9.50 -5.93
C ASN A 231 -3.80 9.06 -6.60
N ASP A 232 -3.76 7.94 -7.31
CA ASP A 232 -4.90 7.44 -8.06
C ASP A 232 -5.92 6.76 -7.14
N VAL A 233 -5.43 6.04 -6.12
CA VAL A 233 -6.26 5.41 -5.08
C VAL A 233 -7.16 6.42 -4.37
N TYR A 234 -6.58 7.54 -3.91
CA TYR A 234 -7.34 8.55 -3.18
C TYR A 234 -8.52 9.06 -4.01
N ASN A 235 -8.24 9.47 -5.25
CA ASN A 235 -9.25 10.03 -6.12
C ASN A 235 -10.33 9.02 -6.53
N ARG A 236 -9.98 7.73 -6.71
CA ARG A 236 -10.91 6.68 -7.13
C ARG A 236 -11.79 6.13 -6.02
N LEU A 237 -11.26 6.11 -4.79
CA LEU A 237 -11.97 5.55 -3.64
C LEU A 237 -12.76 6.60 -2.89
N PHE A 238 -12.13 7.73 -2.58
CA PHE A 238 -12.68 8.68 -1.62
C PHE A 238 -13.63 9.70 -2.26
N ASN A 239 -13.57 9.93 -3.59
CA ASN A 239 -14.56 10.74 -4.30
C ASN A 239 -15.87 9.98 -4.61
N ARG A 240 -16.13 8.85 -3.95
CA ARG A 240 -17.36 8.10 -4.13
C ARG A 240 -18.49 8.70 -3.30
N PRO A 241 -19.69 8.87 -3.87
CA PRO A 241 -20.85 9.21 -3.07
C PRO A 241 -21.20 8.02 -2.16
N VAL A 242 -21.48 8.32 -0.91
CA VAL A 242 -22.03 7.40 0.08
C VAL A 242 -23.37 7.94 0.57
N VAL A 243 -24.27 7.02 0.88
CA VAL A 243 -25.54 7.35 1.51
C VAL A 243 -25.41 6.96 2.98
N THR A 244 -25.45 7.95 3.85
CA THR A 244 -25.54 7.74 5.29
C THR A 244 -26.99 7.95 5.73
N ILE A 245 -27.40 7.19 6.74
CA ILE A 245 -28.71 7.35 7.38
C ILE A 245 -28.43 7.92 8.76
N ASP A 246 -29.00 9.08 9.05
CA ASP A 246 -28.84 9.69 10.36
C ASP A 246 -29.79 9.09 11.41
N LYS A 247 -29.77 9.64 12.62
CA LYS A 247 -30.60 9.14 13.75
C LYS A 247 -32.10 9.32 13.53
N ASN A 248 -32.51 10.12 12.55
CA ASN A 248 -33.89 10.42 12.22
C ASN A 248 -34.35 9.64 10.96
N ASP A 249 -33.56 8.67 10.49
CA ASP A 249 -33.76 7.94 9.23
C ASP A 249 -33.65 8.81 7.95
N ASP A 250 -33.13 10.03 8.07
CA ASP A 250 -32.91 10.90 6.93
C ASP A 250 -31.67 10.46 6.14
N LYS A 251 -31.83 10.38 4.82
CA LYS A 251 -30.76 10.00 3.90
C LYS A 251 -29.91 11.22 3.56
N ASN A 252 -28.65 11.16 3.93
CA ASN A 252 -27.65 12.15 3.58
C ASN A 252 -26.73 11.58 2.50
N ILE A 253 -26.49 12.36 1.45
CA ILE A 253 -25.52 12.01 0.39
C ILE A 253 -24.27 12.85 0.61
N ALA A 254 -23.15 12.20 0.89
CA ALA A 254 -21.85 12.83 1.07
C ALA A 254 -20.79 12.08 0.25
N LEU A 255 -19.59 12.66 0.12
CA LEU A 255 -18.44 11.90 -0.39
C LEU A 255 -17.85 11.08 0.74
N LEU A 256 -17.42 9.85 0.44
CA LEU A 256 -16.74 8.97 1.39
C LEU A 256 -15.53 9.67 2.05
N ARG A 257 -14.82 10.50 1.27
CA ARG A 257 -13.76 11.37 1.76
C ARG A 257 -14.23 12.24 2.91
N ASP A 258 -15.31 12.98 2.72
CA ASP A 258 -15.72 14.04 3.63
C ASP A 258 -16.18 13.43 4.96
N GLU A 259 -16.87 12.28 4.90
CA GLU A 259 -17.23 11.49 6.08
C GLU A 259 -15.99 10.96 6.80
N THR A 260 -15.02 10.40 6.07
CA THR A 260 -13.79 9.86 6.66
C THR A 260 -12.95 10.94 7.32
N GLU A 261 -12.80 12.09 6.67
CA GLU A 261 -12.05 13.23 7.19
C GLU A 261 -12.73 13.79 8.45
N LYS A 262 -14.07 13.85 8.48
CA LYS A 262 -14.85 14.20 9.68
C LYS A 262 -14.67 13.19 10.83
N GLU A 263 -14.76 11.89 10.53
CA GLU A 263 -14.54 10.81 11.52
C GLU A 263 -13.11 10.83 12.08
N LEU A 264 -12.13 11.21 11.26
CA LEU A 264 -10.73 11.34 11.66
C LEU A 264 -10.39 12.67 12.34
N GLY A 265 -11.26 13.69 12.24
CA GLY A 265 -11.02 15.04 12.75
C GLY A 265 -9.97 15.83 11.95
N VAL A 266 -9.86 15.58 10.65
CA VAL A 266 -8.92 16.25 9.74
C VAL A 266 -9.71 17.17 8.81
N GLU A 267 -9.65 18.49 9.02
CA GLU A 267 -10.22 19.47 8.08
C GLU A 267 -9.13 20.00 7.15
N ILE A 268 -9.31 19.84 5.83
CA ILE A 268 -8.42 20.40 4.82
C ILE A 268 -8.97 21.76 4.37
N GLU A 269 -8.20 22.84 4.58
CA GLU A 269 -8.57 24.19 4.14
C GLU A 269 -8.58 24.32 2.60
N ASN A 270 -9.43 25.21 2.05
CA ASN A 270 -9.63 25.49 0.61
C ASN A 270 -10.48 24.50 -0.22
N ARG A 271 -11.42 23.77 0.40
CA ARG A 271 -12.38 22.87 -0.31
C ARG A 271 -13.37 23.56 -1.27
N GLY A 272 -13.72 24.82 -1.03
CA GLY A 272 -14.82 25.51 -1.74
C GLY A 272 -14.68 25.55 -3.27
N ASN A 273 -13.45 25.70 -3.77
CA ASN A 273 -13.19 25.88 -5.21
C ASN A 273 -13.42 24.61 -6.04
N ILE A 274 -13.26 23.41 -5.47
CA ILE A 274 -13.46 22.14 -6.20
C ILE A 274 -14.96 21.82 -6.28
N PHE A 275 -15.72 22.07 -5.21
CA PHE A 275 -17.15 21.84 -5.18
C PHE A 275 -17.95 22.81 -6.06
N GLU A 276 -17.53 24.08 -6.16
CA GLU A 276 -18.12 25.00 -7.14
C GLU A 276 -17.92 24.52 -8.58
N GLN A 277 -16.74 24.01 -8.93
CA GLN A 277 -16.47 23.51 -10.28
C GLN A 277 -17.31 22.27 -10.64
N ILE A 278 -17.54 21.38 -9.67
CA ILE A 278 -18.40 20.20 -9.85
C ILE A 278 -19.87 20.63 -9.96
N ARG A 279 -20.37 21.48 -9.05
CA ARG A 279 -21.75 21.99 -9.10
C ARG A 279 -22.06 22.75 -10.40
N ASN A 280 -21.10 23.53 -10.91
CA ASN A 280 -21.26 24.27 -12.16
C ASN A 280 -21.27 23.37 -13.40
N LYS A 281 -20.73 22.14 -13.32
CA LYS A 281 -20.82 21.13 -14.40
C LYS A 281 -22.15 20.40 -14.44
N PHE A 282 -22.87 20.30 -13.33
CA PHE A 282 -24.18 19.64 -13.24
C PHE A 282 -25.37 20.62 -13.37
N LYS A 283 -25.09 21.93 -13.50
CA LYS A 283 -26.08 22.98 -13.80
C LYS A 283 -26.12 23.38 -15.29
N LYS A 284 -25.36 22.70 -16.14
CA LYS A 284 -25.43 22.77 -17.61
C LYS A 284 -25.92 21.44 -18.15
#